data_AF-A0A399T6E7-F1
#
_entry.id   AF-A0A399T6E7-F1
#
_cell.length_a   1.000
_cell.length_b   1.000
_cell.length_c   1.000
_cell.angle_alpha   90.00
_cell.angle_beta   90.00
_cell.angle_gamma   90.00
#
_symmetry.space_group_name_H-M   'P 1'
#
loop_
_entity.id
_entity.type
_entity.pdbx_description
1 polymer ?
#
loop_
_entity_poly.entity_id
_entity_poly.type
_entity_poly.pdbx_seq_one_letter_code
_entity_poly.pdbx_strand_id
1 'polypeptide(L)'
;MTDKPLVIPIDKIKSDFQTFLTPHHNRRIIFSGAFGIGKTHFLNEFFKEKEEYFPVFLRPINYSLLSNEDVFKFIKYDILAQLIQNEKFEVGDSFDFSAEEYTKYYVGQNGFSILFNLLKYAPKVGAFIKASEKLGILVEKFRNGLKEINSNAELKMLKEFGEQAENHFLYENDGVTDFISEILNKLVTPENQEDGNKSKVLIIDDLDRLDPEHIFRLFNVFSAHFDQVHYYENKEGNDNKFGFDKIIFVCDIENIRKIFAHKYGSEVDFSGYIDKFYSTTIYRFLHNDVFDQIVKPHFENKLELYHDFRSYIRIGELFVAVLKLLFQGHELSVREIKKLNSYKPSFISENKIVNYSPVMLTKVGSKENSVLKQYKLLIICKIFEETFGTRNIFLKKINRAFENFSKSDDSDLNYTYAESLGDIILFSDIDHHKFNYSKINDASPLEFELKTNKGVVLKYKILGGYYSNRYEGGDMWFRAEIEKPFNTNISNGQFYKLLVSALENIVKYGI
;
A
#
# COMPACT_ATOMS: atom_id res chain seq x y z
N MET A 1 31.47 6.53 14.22
CA MET A 1 30.44 7.49 13.78
C MET A 1 29.13 7.00 14.34
N THR A 2 28.38 7.87 15.02
CA THR A 2 27.15 7.55 15.73
C THR A 2 26.08 6.99 14.79
N ASP A 3 25.68 5.74 15.00
CA ASP A 3 24.52 5.08 14.38
C ASP A 3 23.22 5.82 14.77
N LYS A 4 22.95 6.95 14.11
CA LYS A 4 21.57 7.44 14.06
C LYS A 4 20.81 6.50 13.13
N PRO A 5 19.75 5.80 13.58
CA PRO A 5 18.92 5.02 12.69
C PRO A 5 18.41 5.95 11.59
N LEU A 6 18.76 5.63 10.34
CA LEU A 6 18.37 6.41 9.16
C LEU A 6 16.83 6.43 9.10
N VAL A 7 16.26 7.61 9.39
CA VAL A 7 14.82 7.88 9.33
C VAL A 7 14.30 7.46 7.96
N ILE A 8 13.29 6.59 7.95
CA ILE A 8 12.84 5.85 6.77
C ILE A 8 11.97 6.81 5.91
N PRO A 9 11.89 6.65 4.57
CA PRO A 9 10.85 7.29 3.75
C PRO A 9 9.43 7.19 4.33
N ILE A 10 9.19 6.17 5.15
CA ILE A 10 7.90 5.87 5.77
C ILE A 10 7.51 6.88 6.84
N ASP A 11 8.44 7.42 7.62
CA ASP A 11 8.08 8.37 8.68
C ASP A 11 7.55 9.67 8.09
N LYS A 12 8.11 10.10 6.95
CA LYS A 12 7.57 11.22 6.18
C LYS A 12 6.20 10.87 5.56
N ILE A 13 6.00 9.65 5.03
CA ILE A 13 4.68 9.19 4.54
C ILE A 13 3.65 9.15 5.68
N LYS A 14 4.05 8.75 6.89
CA LYS A 14 3.21 8.80 8.10
C LYS A 14 2.86 10.24 8.46
N SER A 15 3.81 11.17 8.38
CA SER A 15 3.57 12.60 8.63
C SER A 15 2.60 13.23 7.62
N ASP A 16 2.75 12.87 6.34
CA ASP A 16 1.83 13.28 5.28
C ASP A 16 0.41 12.77 5.56
N PHE A 17 0.27 11.47 5.83
CA PHE A 17 -1.02 10.89 6.17
C PHE A 17 -1.61 11.47 7.47
N GLN A 18 -0.81 11.76 8.49
CA GLN A 18 -1.27 12.44 9.71
C GLN A 18 -1.86 13.80 9.37
N THR A 19 -1.18 14.59 8.55
CA THR A 19 -1.65 15.92 8.14
C THR A 19 -2.98 15.83 7.40
N PHE A 20 -3.13 14.82 6.55
CA PHE A 20 -4.39 14.53 5.87
C PHE A 20 -5.50 14.09 6.85
N LEU A 21 -5.17 13.24 7.83
CA LEU A 21 -6.15 12.65 8.77
C LEU A 21 -6.62 13.63 9.86
N THR A 22 -5.75 14.51 10.33
CA THR A 22 -5.95 15.37 11.51
C THR A 22 -7.18 16.30 11.44
N PRO A 23 -7.52 16.96 10.30
CA PRO A 23 -8.63 17.91 10.26
C PRO A 23 -9.97 17.31 10.70
N HIS A 24 -10.69 17.99 11.61
CA HIS A 24 -11.98 17.51 12.16
C HIS A 24 -13.09 17.35 11.11
N HIS A 25 -13.06 18.14 10.04
CA HIS A 25 -14.00 18.05 8.93
C HIS A 25 -13.69 16.88 7.97
N ASN A 26 -12.50 16.29 8.06
CA ASN A 26 -12.14 15.14 7.24
C ASN A 26 -12.62 13.84 7.91
N ARG A 27 -13.93 13.58 7.80
CA ARG A 27 -14.62 12.48 8.48
C ARG A 27 -14.77 11.24 7.62
N ARG A 28 -15.05 11.42 6.32
CA ARG A 28 -15.14 10.35 5.33
C ARG A 28 -13.88 10.35 4.50
N ILE A 29 -13.19 9.22 4.42
CA ILE A 29 -11.88 9.13 3.77
C ILE A 29 -11.86 7.91 2.87
N ILE A 30 -11.40 8.10 1.64
CA ILE A 30 -10.95 7.00 0.78
C ILE A 30 -9.42 7.00 0.81
N PHE A 31 -8.85 5.93 1.34
CA PHE A 31 -7.42 5.63 1.28
C PHE A 31 -7.16 4.72 0.07
N SER A 32 -6.76 5.33 -1.04
CA SER A 32 -6.60 4.65 -2.32
C SER A 32 -5.16 4.26 -2.59
N GLY A 33 -4.93 3.04 -3.08
CA GLY A 33 -3.65 2.62 -3.63
C GLY A 33 -3.76 1.25 -4.29
N ALA A 34 -2.83 0.93 -5.19
CA ALA A 34 -2.85 -0.32 -5.94
C ALA A 34 -2.83 -1.56 -5.04
N PHE A 35 -3.27 -2.69 -5.58
CA PHE A 35 -3.18 -3.98 -4.88
C PHE A 35 -1.73 -4.32 -4.53
N GLY A 36 -1.48 -4.81 -3.31
CA GLY A 36 -0.14 -5.26 -2.90
C GLY A 36 0.87 -4.16 -2.56
N ILE A 37 0.53 -2.88 -2.70
CA ILE A 37 1.42 -1.74 -2.42
C ILE A 37 1.78 -1.56 -0.93
N GLY A 38 0.99 -2.17 -0.04
CA GLY A 38 1.22 -2.20 1.40
C GLY A 38 0.26 -1.37 2.26
N LYS A 39 -0.92 -0.97 1.74
CA LYS A 39 -1.93 -0.15 2.45
C LYS A 39 -2.22 -0.65 3.87
N THR A 40 -2.61 -1.92 3.98
CA THR A 40 -2.89 -2.62 5.24
C THR A 40 -1.74 -2.52 6.24
N HIS A 41 -0.52 -2.82 5.79
CA HIS A 41 0.65 -2.80 6.68
C HIS A 41 0.95 -1.38 7.15
N PHE A 42 0.83 -0.40 6.25
CA PHE A 42 1.02 1.01 6.59
C PHE A 42 0.01 1.48 7.64
N LEU A 43 -1.28 1.23 7.45
CA LEU A 43 -2.32 1.68 8.39
C LEU A 43 -2.19 1.02 9.76
N ASN A 44 -1.90 -0.29 9.81
CA ASN A 44 -1.67 -0.99 11.08
C ASN A 44 -0.49 -0.37 11.85
N GLU A 45 0.64 -0.11 11.19
CA GLU A 45 1.82 0.49 11.83
C GLU A 45 1.56 1.95 12.21
N PHE A 46 0.86 2.71 11.36
CA PHE A 46 0.51 4.10 11.63
C PHE A 46 -0.35 4.22 12.89
N PHE A 47 -1.46 3.48 12.96
CA PHE A 47 -2.37 3.59 14.11
C PHE A 47 -1.83 2.95 15.39
N LYS A 48 -0.91 1.99 15.29
CA LYS A 48 -0.24 1.41 16.47
C LYS A 48 0.60 2.43 17.24
N GLU A 49 1.16 3.42 16.55
CA GLU A 49 2.01 4.47 17.14
C GLU A 49 1.24 5.73 17.55
N LYS A 50 -0.09 5.74 17.38
CA LYS A 50 -0.92 6.95 17.50
C LYS A 50 -1.97 6.79 18.59
N GLU A 51 -1.59 7.16 19.80
CA GLU A 51 -2.44 7.02 20.97
C GLU A 51 -3.68 7.93 20.92
N GLU A 52 -3.65 9.00 20.13
CA GLU A 52 -4.77 9.93 19.95
C GLU A 52 -5.93 9.34 19.12
N TYR A 53 -5.77 8.16 18.52
CA TYR A 53 -6.81 7.47 17.77
C TYR A 53 -7.19 6.13 18.43
N PHE A 54 -8.46 5.77 18.30
CA PHE A 54 -8.98 4.44 18.62
C PHE A 54 -9.41 3.74 17.32
N PRO A 55 -8.53 2.95 16.69
CA PRO A 55 -8.82 2.31 15.41
C PRO A 55 -9.63 1.01 15.58
N VAL A 56 -10.66 0.85 14.75
CA VAL A 56 -11.40 -0.41 14.60
C VAL A 56 -11.22 -0.89 13.16
N PHE A 57 -10.55 -2.04 12.98
CA PHE A 57 -10.26 -2.59 11.65
C PHE A 57 -11.28 -3.67 11.28
N LEU A 58 -12.00 -3.45 10.19
CA LEU A 58 -12.83 -4.44 9.53
C LEU A 58 -12.12 -4.97 8.28
N ARG A 59 -12.17 -6.29 8.11
CA ARG A 59 -11.64 -6.98 6.92
C ARG A 59 -12.76 -7.83 6.34
N PRO A 60 -13.69 -7.22 5.57
CA PRO A 60 -14.91 -7.85 5.09
C PRO A 60 -14.72 -9.00 4.10
N ILE A 61 -13.52 -9.58 3.94
CA ILE A 61 -13.23 -10.65 2.97
C ILE A 61 -14.24 -11.80 3.07
N ASN A 62 -14.67 -12.13 4.28
CA ASN A 62 -15.65 -13.21 4.54
C ASN A 62 -17.08 -12.87 4.07
N TYR A 63 -17.35 -11.62 3.68
CA TYR A 63 -18.68 -11.18 3.24
C TYR A 63 -18.99 -11.64 1.81
N SER A 64 -17.96 -12.00 1.04
CA SER A 64 -18.12 -12.64 -0.28
C SER A 64 -18.98 -13.91 -0.25
N LEU A 65 -19.04 -14.59 0.90
CA LEU A 65 -19.82 -15.81 1.10
C LEU A 65 -21.25 -15.54 1.59
N LEU A 66 -21.63 -14.28 1.78
CA LEU A 66 -22.90 -13.89 2.39
C LEU A 66 -23.92 -13.47 1.35
N SER A 67 -25.20 -13.46 1.76
CA SER A 67 -26.26 -12.86 0.95
C SER A 67 -26.24 -11.33 1.07
N ASN A 68 -26.86 -10.64 0.10
CA ASN A 68 -26.91 -9.18 0.09
C ASN A 68 -27.66 -8.56 1.28
N GLU A 69 -28.59 -9.27 1.91
CA GLU A 69 -29.34 -8.81 3.09
C GLU A 69 -28.49 -8.89 4.37
N ASP A 70 -27.54 -9.82 4.40
CA ASP A 70 -26.70 -10.09 5.56
C ASP A 70 -25.60 -9.03 5.76
N VAL A 71 -25.05 -8.43 4.70
CA VAL A 71 -23.87 -7.54 4.77
C VAL A 71 -23.99 -6.46 5.86
N PHE A 72 -25.15 -5.79 5.96
CA PHE A 72 -25.35 -4.75 6.96
C PHE A 72 -25.28 -5.28 8.39
N LYS A 73 -25.96 -6.41 8.63
CA LYS A 73 -26.01 -7.08 9.93
C LYS A 73 -24.61 -7.56 10.36
N PHE A 74 -23.84 -8.08 9.42
CA PHE A 74 -22.49 -8.57 9.67
C PHE A 74 -21.48 -7.48 10.00
N ILE A 75 -21.56 -6.29 9.38
CA ILE A 75 -20.70 -5.15 9.72
C ILE A 75 -20.82 -4.81 11.21
N LYS A 76 -22.05 -4.75 11.73
CA LYS A 76 -22.28 -4.43 13.15
C LYS A 76 -21.64 -5.45 14.08
N TYR A 77 -21.80 -6.74 13.77
CA TYR A 77 -21.23 -7.82 14.58
C TYR A 77 -19.72 -7.91 14.46
N ASP A 78 -19.14 -7.59 13.30
CA ASP A 78 -17.70 -7.55 13.11
C ASP A 78 -17.11 -6.37 13.92
N ILE A 79 -17.74 -5.19 13.90
CA ILE A 79 -17.37 -4.06 14.77
C ILE A 79 -17.42 -4.50 16.24
N LEU A 80 -18.53 -5.06 16.70
CA LEU A 80 -18.67 -5.55 18.08
C LEU A 80 -17.59 -6.57 18.45
N ALA A 81 -17.29 -7.51 17.56
CA ALA A 81 -16.26 -8.51 17.79
C ALA A 81 -14.86 -7.88 17.94
N GLN A 82 -14.56 -6.82 17.19
CA GLN A 82 -13.32 -6.05 17.35
C GLN A 82 -13.29 -5.29 18.68
N LEU A 83 -14.41 -4.67 19.08
CA LEU A 83 -14.50 -3.94 20.35
C LEU A 83 -14.30 -4.86 21.55
N ILE A 84 -14.92 -6.05 21.53
CA ILE A 84 -14.81 -7.04 22.61
C ILE A 84 -13.37 -7.59 22.75
N GLN A 85 -12.61 -7.63 21.65
CA GLN A 85 -11.20 -8.04 21.68
C GLN A 85 -10.27 -7.00 22.31
N ASN A 86 -10.73 -5.75 22.45
CA ASN A 86 -9.90 -4.72 23.04
C ASN A 86 -9.53 -5.11 24.48
N GLU A 87 -8.29 -4.87 24.88
CA GLU A 87 -7.80 -5.22 26.22
C GLU A 87 -8.58 -4.47 27.30
N LYS A 88 -8.90 -3.19 27.08
CA LYS A 88 -9.71 -2.35 27.97
C LYS A 88 -11.18 -2.75 28.03
N PHE A 89 -11.64 -3.64 27.15
CA PHE A 89 -13.00 -4.14 27.23
C PHE A 89 -13.13 -5.12 28.39
N GLU A 90 -13.69 -4.65 29.50
CA GLU A 90 -14.07 -5.48 30.63
C GLU A 90 -15.56 -5.83 30.57
N VAL A 91 -15.84 -7.13 30.65
CA VAL A 91 -17.21 -7.67 30.59
C VAL A 91 -18.05 -7.16 31.77
N GLY A 92 -17.44 -6.96 32.94
CA GLY A 92 -18.13 -6.47 34.14
C GLY A 92 -18.60 -5.02 34.01
N ASP A 93 -17.77 -4.13 33.46
CA ASP A 93 -18.08 -2.70 33.34
C ASP A 93 -18.97 -2.40 32.12
N SER A 94 -18.90 -3.25 31.10
CA SER A 94 -19.69 -3.09 29.88
C SER A 94 -21.11 -3.64 30.03
N PHE A 95 -21.30 -4.59 30.95
CA PHE A 95 -22.60 -5.19 31.25
C PHE A 95 -22.76 -5.34 32.77
N ASP A 96 -23.52 -4.43 33.38
CA ASP A 96 -24.06 -4.71 34.70
C ASP A 96 -25.17 -5.75 34.54
N PHE A 97 -25.00 -6.89 35.18
CA PHE A 97 -25.88 -8.06 35.04
C PHE A 97 -26.87 -8.14 36.20
N SER A 98 -27.18 -6.99 36.82
CA SER A 98 -28.27 -6.89 37.79
C SER A 98 -29.62 -7.23 37.13
N ALA A 99 -30.55 -7.79 37.90
CA ALA A 99 -31.87 -8.19 37.40
C ALA A 99 -32.66 -7.00 36.77
N GLU A 100 -32.42 -5.77 37.24
CA GLU A 100 -32.97 -4.51 36.70
C GLU A 100 -32.30 -4.08 35.37
N GLU A 101 -30.97 -4.16 35.25
CA GLU A 101 -30.30 -3.92 33.95
C GLU A 101 -30.76 -4.94 32.90
N TYR A 102 -30.92 -6.20 33.31
CA TYR A 102 -31.42 -7.26 32.45
C TYR A 102 -32.79 -6.94 31.87
N THR A 103 -33.69 -6.39 32.69
CA THR A 103 -35.00 -5.97 32.18
C THR A 103 -34.87 -4.77 31.24
N LYS A 104 -33.95 -3.83 31.47
CA LYS A 104 -33.68 -2.75 30.50
C LYS A 104 -33.15 -3.29 29.15
N TYR A 105 -32.22 -4.24 29.15
CA TYR A 105 -31.68 -4.84 27.92
C TYR A 105 -32.65 -5.79 27.21
N TYR A 106 -33.63 -6.34 27.92
CA TYR A 106 -34.64 -7.25 27.36
C TYR A 106 -35.92 -6.53 26.93
N VAL A 107 -36.34 -5.48 27.65
CA VAL A 107 -37.58 -4.72 27.40
C VAL A 107 -37.33 -3.45 26.59
N GLY A 108 -36.16 -2.82 26.75
CA GLY A 108 -35.90 -1.48 26.21
C GLY A 108 -35.00 -1.45 24.98
N GLN A 109 -33.98 -2.30 24.89
CA GLN A 109 -32.90 -2.15 23.91
C GLN A 109 -32.17 -3.49 23.70
N ASN A 110 -32.57 -4.29 22.71
CA ASN A 110 -31.90 -5.35 21.90
C ASN A 110 -30.63 -6.11 22.38
N GLY A 111 -30.04 -5.88 23.55
CA GLY A 111 -28.74 -6.37 24.03
C GLY A 111 -28.64 -7.88 24.07
N PHE A 112 -29.74 -8.51 24.49
CA PHE A 112 -29.91 -9.96 24.52
C PHE A 112 -29.82 -10.59 23.12
N SER A 113 -30.58 -10.01 22.18
CA SER A 113 -30.56 -10.40 20.78
C SER A 113 -29.20 -10.11 20.15
N ILE A 114 -28.52 -9.03 20.52
CA ILE A 114 -27.19 -8.66 20.02
C ILE A 114 -26.15 -9.71 20.37
N LEU A 115 -26.04 -10.10 21.65
CA LEU A 115 -25.07 -11.10 22.08
C LEU A 115 -25.38 -12.48 21.50
N PHE A 116 -26.65 -12.89 21.53
CA PHE A 116 -27.06 -14.17 20.95
C PHE A 116 -26.83 -14.22 19.43
N ASN A 117 -27.12 -13.12 18.72
CA ASN A 117 -26.83 -13.01 17.30
C ASN A 117 -25.32 -12.97 17.05
N LEU A 118 -24.52 -12.24 17.83
CA LEU A 118 -23.06 -12.26 17.74
C LEU A 118 -22.53 -13.69 17.82
N LEU A 119 -23.03 -14.50 18.76
CA LEU A 119 -22.71 -15.93 18.90
C LEU A 119 -23.24 -16.79 17.75
N LYS A 120 -24.40 -16.46 17.18
CA LYS A 120 -24.98 -17.16 16.03
C LYS A 120 -24.19 -16.89 14.74
N TYR A 121 -23.73 -15.65 14.56
CA TYR A 121 -22.97 -15.21 13.39
C TYR A 121 -21.44 -15.37 13.58
N ALA A 122 -21.01 -15.67 14.80
CA ALA A 122 -19.62 -15.94 15.19
C ALA A 122 -18.84 -16.90 14.28
N PRO A 123 -19.38 -18.05 13.83
CA PRO A 123 -18.63 -18.97 12.97
C PRO A 123 -18.31 -18.38 11.59
N LYS A 124 -19.00 -17.30 11.21
CA LYS A 124 -18.87 -16.62 9.91
C LYS A 124 -18.04 -15.33 10.01
N VAL A 125 -17.56 -14.96 11.20
CA VAL A 125 -16.77 -13.75 11.46
C VAL A 125 -15.38 -14.16 11.97
N GLY A 126 -14.35 -13.93 11.14
CA GLY A 126 -12.96 -14.35 11.44
C GLY A 126 -12.35 -13.75 12.72
N ALA A 127 -12.90 -12.66 13.23
CA ALA A 127 -12.49 -12.01 14.47
C ALA A 127 -12.84 -12.85 15.73
N PHE A 128 -13.83 -13.73 15.66
CA PHE A 128 -14.39 -14.42 16.83
C PHE A 128 -13.43 -15.38 17.54
N ILE A 129 -12.51 -16.02 16.81
CA ILE A 129 -11.57 -17.00 17.39
C ILE A 129 -10.73 -16.37 18.52
N LYS A 130 -10.32 -15.11 18.35
CA LYS A 130 -9.52 -14.36 19.33
C LYS A 130 -10.34 -13.80 20.49
N ALA A 131 -11.64 -13.58 20.28
CA ALA A 131 -12.56 -13.07 21.30
C ALA A 131 -13.16 -14.17 22.19
N SER A 132 -12.87 -15.44 21.90
CA SER A 132 -13.59 -16.62 22.40
C SER A 132 -13.66 -16.74 23.93
N GLU A 133 -12.60 -16.35 24.65
CA GLU A 133 -12.56 -16.39 26.12
C GLU A 133 -13.49 -15.34 26.75
N LYS A 134 -13.34 -14.06 26.37
CA LYS A 134 -14.22 -12.96 26.83
C LYS A 134 -15.67 -13.22 26.44
N LEU A 135 -15.91 -13.78 25.25
CA LEU A 135 -17.24 -14.18 24.80
C LEU A 135 -17.80 -15.36 25.59
N GLY A 136 -16.97 -16.33 25.99
CA GLY A 136 -17.37 -17.42 26.87
C GLY A 136 -17.86 -16.92 28.24
N ILE A 137 -17.11 -16.00 28.85
CA ILE A 137 -17.50 -15.35 30.12
C ILE A 137 -18.83 -14.59 29.94
N LEU A 138 -18.96 -13.86 28.84
CA LEU A 138 -20.16 -13.11 28.50
C LEU A 138 -21.38 -14.03 28.35
N VAL A 139 -21.23 -15.18 27.68
CA VAL A 139 -22.27 -16.23 27.54
C VAL A 139 -22.67 -16.80 28.89
N GLU A 140 -21.71 -17.06 29.78
CA GLU A 140 -21.98 -17.66 31.08
C GLU A 140 -22.73 -16.71 32.00
N LYS A 141 -22.24 -15.47 32.15
CA LYS A 141 -22.93 -14.42 32.91
C LYS A 141 -24.35 -14.23 32.39
N PHE A 142 -24.49 -14.19 31.07
CA PHE A 142 -25.77 -14.08 30.39
C PHE A 142 -26.76 -15.20 30.75
N ARG A 143 -26.32 -16.46 30.69
CA ARG A 143 -27.12 -17.63 31.07
C ARG A 143 -27.57 -17.56 32.54
N ASN A 144 -26.75 -17.01 33.42
CA ASN A 144 -27.07 -16.92 34.83
C ASN A 144 -28.17 -15.88 35.10
N GLY A 145 -28.09 -14.68 34.53
CA GLY A 145 -29.17 -13.70 34.70
C GLY A 145 -30.48 -14.09 34.01
N LEU A 146 -30.44 -14.86 32.91
CA LEU A 146 -31.66 -15.49 32.37
C LEU A 146 -32.37 -16.40 33.37
N LYS A 147 -31.60 -17.18 34.14
CA LYS A 147 -32.18 -18.04 35.19
C LYS A 147 -32.83 -17.18 36.27
N GLU A 148 -32.20 -16.07 36.64
CA GLU A 148 -32.71 -15.11 37.63
C GLU A 148 -34.02 -14.45 37.17
N ILE A 149 -34.07 -13.93 35.93
CA ILE A 149 -35.29 -13.36 35.33
C ILE A 149 -36.43 -14.39 35.31
N ASN A 150 -36.15 -15.61 34.83
CA ASN A 150 -37.18 -16.66 34.74
C ASN A 150 -37.66 -17.13 36.12
N SER A 151 -36.86 -16.92 37.17
CA SER A 151 -37.23 -17.23 38.56
C SER A 151 -38.05 -16.12 39.24
N ASN A 152 -38.11 -14.92 38.66
CA ASN A 152 -38.89 -13.79 39.15
C ASN A 152 -40.13 -13.56 38.26
N ALA A 153 -41.32 -13.65 38.85
CA ALA A 153 -42.59 -13.58 38.11
C ALA A 153 -42.83 -12.22 37.42
N GLU A 154 -42.42 -11.10 38.03
CA GLU A 154 -42.59 -9.75 37.47
C GLU A 154 -41.65 -9.52 36.29
N LEU A 155 -40.38 -9.90 36.44
CA LEU A 155 -39.38 -9.80 35.37
C LEU A 155 -39.70 -10.73 34.20
N LYS A 156 -40.26 -11.91 34.48
CA LYS A 156 -40.74 -12.83 33.45
C LYS A 156 -41.92 -12.25 32.65
N MET A 157 -42.88 -11.58 33.30
CA MET A 157 -43.97 -10.90 32.59
C MET A 157 -43.47 -9.74 31.72
N LEU A 158 -42.53 -8.94 32.22
CA LEU A 158 -41.88 -7.87 31.45
C LEU A 158 -41.13 -8.43 30.21
N LYS A 159 -40.42 -9.55 30.39
CA LYS A 159 -39.74 -10.28 29.32
C LYS A 159 -40.72 -10.75 28.23
N GLU A 160 -41.82 -11.39 28.62
CA GLU A 160 -42.85 -11.88 27.69
C GLU A 160 -43.57 -10.73 26.96
N PHE A 161 -43.74 -9.58 27.60
CA PHE A 161 -44.28 -8.36 26.98
C PHE A 161 -43.34 -7.79 25.91
N GLY A 162 -42.03 -7.74 26.18
CA GLY A 162 -41.02 -7.31 25.20
C GLY A 162 -40.97 -8.19 23.95
N GLU A 163 -41.02 -9.52 24.12
CA GLU A 163 -41.05 -10.49 23.00
C GLU A 163 -42.29 -10.34 22.11
N GLN A 164 -43.43 -9.97 22.70
CA GLN A 164 -44.66 -9.72 21.93
C GLN A 164 -44.60 -8.39 21.18
N ALA A 165 -43.94 -7.37 21.74
CA ALA A 165 -43.74 -6.07 21.10
C ALA A 165 -42.75 -6.12 19.92
N GLU A 166 -41.66 -6.91 20.04
CA GLU A 166 -40.69 -7.11 18.95
C GLU A 166 -41.33 -7.74 17.69
N ASN A 167 -42.31 -8.62 17.86
CA ASN A 167 -42.99 -9.28 16.74
C ASN A 167 -43.90 -8.36 15.90
N HIS A 168 -44.11 -7.10 16.31
CA HIS A 168 -44.95 -6.13 15.60
C HIS A 168 -44.20 -4.88 15.10
N PHE A 169 -42.93 -4.70 15.46
CA PHE A 169 -42.15 -3.54 15.03
C PHE A 169 -41.22 -3.89 13.87
N LEU A 170 -41.47 -3.30 12.70
CA LEU A 170 -40.61 -3.30 11.51
C LEU A 170 -39.26 -2.57 11.72
N TYR A 171 -38.87 -2.32 12.98
CA TYR A 171 -37.61 -1.69 13.36
C TYR A 171 -36.64 -2.75 13.87
N GLU A 172 -36.20 -3.63 12.96
CA GLU A 172 -34.92 -4.28 13.20
C GLU A 172 -33.85 -3.17 13.29
N ASN A 173 -32.95 -3.28 14.29
CA ASN A 173 -31.55 -2.84 14.19
C ASN A 173 -31.06 -1.47 14.72
N ASP A 174 -31.76 -0.78 15.64
CA ASP A 174 -31.19 0.44 16.27
C ASP A 174 -30.37 0.15 17.54
N GLY A 175 -30.85 -0.71 18.44
CA GLY A 175 -30.13 -0.99 19.69
C GLY A 175 -28.71 -1.58 19.53
N VAL A 176 -28.41 -2.28 18.42
CA VAL A 176 -27.02 -2.76 18.15
C VAL A 176 -26.08 -1.59 17.92
N THR A 177 -26.58 -0.59 17.23
CA THR A 177 -25.83 0.59 16.84
C THR A 177 -25.60 1.51 18.03
N ASP A 178 -26.61 1.66 18.89
CA ASP A 178 -26.52 2.39 20.16
C ASP A 178 -25.52 1.69 21.09
N PHE A 179 -25.58 0.37 21.19
CA PHE A 179 -24.67 -0.41 22.01
C PHE A 179 -23.21 -0.32 21.54
N ILE A 180 -22.96 -0.37 20.22
CA ILE A 180 -21.64 -0.09 19.64
C ILE A 180 -21.15 1.29 20.06
N SER A 181 -22.01 2.30 19.94
CA SER A 181 -21.67 3.68 20.29
C SER A 181 -21.35 3.84 21.77
N GLU A 182 -22.09 3.17 22.65
CA GLU A 182 -21.86 3.15 24.09
C GLU A 182 -20.51 2.51 24.44
N ILE A 183 -20.22 1.31 23.91
CA ILE A 183 -18.92 0.65 24.13
C ILE A 183 -17.78 1.53 23.61
N LEU A 184 -17.93 2.09 22.41
CA LEU A 184 -16.91 2.98 21.85
C LEU A 184 -16.63 4.16 22.76
N ASN A 185 -17.68 4.83 23.25
CA ASN A 185 -17.53 5.96 24.16
C ASN A 185 -16.84 5.55 25.47
N LYS A 186 -17.21 4.40 26.05
CA LYS A 186 -16.54 3.86 27.25
C LYS A 186 -15.06 3.59 27.02
N LEU A 187 -14.70 2.96 25.90
CA LEU A 187 -13.31 2.58 25.58
C LEU A 187 -12.38 3.78 25.29
N VAL A 188 -12.93 4.89 24.80
CA VAL A 188 -12.16 6.11 24.52
C VAL A 188 -12.23 7.15 25.64
N THR A 189 -13.08 6.93 26.64
CA THR A 189 -13.16 7.82 27.81
C THR A 189 -11.84 7.71 28.57
N PRO A 190 -11.13 8.83 28.78
CA PRO A 190 -9.84 8.80 29.45
C PRO A 190 -10.00 8.44 30.93
N GLU A 191 -9.06 7.65 31.46
CA GLU A 191 -9.00 7.30 32.88
C GLU A 191 -8.59 8.51 33.74
N ASN A 192 -7.81 9.43 33.17
CA ASN A 192 -7.37 10.68 33.78
C ASN A 192 -7.84 11.89 32.98
N GLN A 193 -8.24 12.98 33.64
CA GLN A 193 -8.72 14.20 32.97
C GLN A 193 -7.66 14.90 32.07
N GLU A 194 -6.38 14.57 32.22
CA GLU A 194 -5.28 15.10 31.39
C GLU A 194 -5.17 14.41 30.03
N ASP A 195 -5.70 13.19 29.88
CA ASP A 195 -5.73 12.49 28.60
C ASP A 195 -6.87 13.04 27.75
N GLY A 196 -6.55 13.53 26.55
CA GLY A 196 -7.57 13.95 25.59
C GLY A 196 -8.41 12.77 25.10
N ASN A 197 -9.68 13.02 24.75
CA ASN A 197 -10.53 12.01 24.13
C ASN A 197 -9.90 11.48 22.83
N LYS A 198 -9.79 10.16 22.71
CA LYS A 198 -9.27 9.53 21.49
C LYS A 198 -10.30 9.65 20.37
N SER A 199 -9.84 9.97 19.17
CA SER A 199 -10.69 9.99 17.99
C SER A 199 -10.97 8.56 17.51
N LYS A 200 -12.24 8.19 17.46
CA LYS A 200 -12.74 6.87 17.04
C LYS A 200 -12.65 6.76 15.51
N VAL A 201 -11.87 5.81 15.01
CA VAL A 201 -11.63 5.62 13.57
C VAL A 201 -12.07 4.23 13.14
N LEU A 202 -13.00 4.14 12.20
CA LEU A 202 -13.37 2.88 11.54
C LEU A 202 -12.56 2.72 10.25
N ILE A 203 -11.84 1.62 10.10
CA ILE A 203 -11.06 1.29 8.91
C ILE A 203 -11.67 0.06 8.26
N ILE A 204 -12.14 0.19 7.03
CA ILE A 204 -12.69 -0.91 6.23
C ILE A 204 -11.67 -1.25 5.14
N ASP A 205 -10.92 -2.32 5.38
CA ASP A 205 -9.75 -2.70 4.59
C ASP A 205 -10.08 -3.72 3.49
N ASP A 206 -9.25 -3.80 2.45
CA ASP A 206 -9.36 -4.79 1.36
C ASP A 206 -10.75 -4.83 0.66
N LEU A 207 -11.40 -3.67 0.46
CA LEU A 207 -12.72 -3.61 -0.18
C LEU A 207 -12.75 -4.14 -1.61
N ASP A 208 -11.69 -3.88 -2.37
CA ASP A 208 -11.53 -4.30 -3.76
C ASP A 208 -11.31 -5.82 -3.93
N ARG A 209 -11.32 -6.59 -2.83
CA ARG A 209 -11.37 -8.06 -2.85
C ARG A 209 -12.78 -8.67 -2.75
N LEU A 210 -13.79 -7.84 -2.46
CA LEU A 210 -15.17 -8.32 -2.37
C LEU A 210 -15.79 -8.48 -3.75
N ASP A 211 -16.85 -9.29 -3.83
CA ASP A 211 -17.68 -9.31 -5.02
C ASP A 211 -18.22 -7.90 -5.32
N PRO A 212 -18.31 -7.49 -6.60
CA PRO A 212 -18.81 -6.18 -7.00
C PRO A 212 -20.12 -5.77 -6.33
N GLU A 213 -21.04 -6.72 -6.12
CA GLU A 213 -22.31 -6.49 -5.43
C GLU A 213 -22.11 -6.03 -3.98
N HIS A 214 -21.26 -6.74 -3.25
CA HIS A 214 -20.97 -6.47 -1.84
C HIS A 214 -20.19 -5.16 -1.64
N ILE A 215 -19.30 -4.79 -2.56
CA ILE A 215 -18.62 -3.48 -2.54
C ILE A 215 -19.63 -2.34 -2.52
N PHE A 216 -20.52 -2.30 -3.51
CA PHE A 216 -21.49 -1.20 -3.63
C PHE A 216 -22.59 -1.28 -2.58
N ARG A 217 -22.92 -2.49 -2.09
CA ARG A 217 -23.82 -2.65 -0.94
C ARG A 217 -23.23 -1.99 0.29
N LEU A 218 -21.95 -2.23 0.57
CA LEU A 218 -21.27 -1.64 1.72
C LEU A 218 -21.22 -0.12 1.59
N PHE A 219 -20.88 0.42 0.42
CA PHE A 219 -20.99 1.85 0.14
C PHE A 219 -22.41 2.38 0.39
N ASN A 220 -23.44 1.74 -0.18
CA ASN A 220 -24.82 2.20 -0.03
C ASN A 220 -25.32 2.15 1.43
N VAL A 221 -24.91 1.14 2.19
CA VAL A 221 -25.17 1.04 3.63
C VAL A 221 -24.59 2.25 4.36
N PHE A 222 -23.32 2.57 4.12
CA PHE A 222 -22.70 3.73 4.76
C PHE A 222 -23.29 5.06 4.29
N SER A 223 -23.66 5.18 3.01
CA SER A 223 -24.35 6.38 2.50
C SER A 223 -25.66 6.64 3.25
N ALA A 224 -26.47 5.60 3.48
CA ALA A 224 -27.73 5.74 4.23
C ALA A 224 -27.48 6.18 5.67
N HIS A 225 -26.38 5.73 6.29
CA HIS A 225 -25.99 6.16 7.63
C HIS A 225 -25.54 7.62 7.68
N PHE A 226 -24.93 8.12 6.61
CA PHE A 226 -24.50 9.51 6.51
C PHE A 226 -25.71 10.44 6.36
N ASP A 227 -26.70 10.04 5.56
CA ASP A 227 -27.90 10.83 5.31
C ASP A 227 -28.85 10.89 6.52
N GLN A 228 -28.93 9.83 7.34
CA GLN A 228 -29.86 9.76 8.48
C GLN A 228 -29.53 10.73 9.62
N VAL A 229 -28.25 11.04 9.86
CA VAL A 229 -27.85 11.94 10.97
C VAL A 229 -28.36 13.36 10.72
N HIS A 230 -28.42 13.81 9.45
CA HIS A 230 -28.92 15.12 9.10
C HIS A 230 -30.42 15.33 9.38
N TYR A 231 -31.21 14.25 9.54
CA TYR A 231 -32.67 14.34 9.68
C TYR A 231 -33.18 14.29 11.12
N TYR A 232 -32.46 13.62 12.03
CA TYR A 232 -32.99 13.31 13.37
C TYR A 232 -32.19 13.91 14.53
N GLU A 233 -30.94 14.30 14.31
CA GLU A 233 -30.12 14.85 15.38
C GLU A 233 -29.49 16.17 14.93
N ASN A 234 -29.90 17.28 15.54
CA ASN A 234 -29.13 18.53 15.57
C ASN A 234 -27.82 18.37 16.38
N LYS A 235 -27.13 17.22 16.25
CA LYS A 235 -25.81 16.99 16.80
C LYS A 235 -24.79 17.38 15.74
N GLU A 236 -24.34 18.62 15.80
CA GLU A 236 -23.11 19.03 15.15
C GLU A 236 -21.99 18.07 15.57
N GLY A 237 -21.56 17.13 14.72
CA GLY A 237 -20.41 16.30 15.09
C GLY A 237 -20.29 14.90 14.50
N ASN A 238 -21.40 14.20 14.26
CA ASN A 238 -21.35 12.76 13.98
C ASN A 238 -21.99 12.42 12.64
N ASP A 239 -21.21 12.24 11.59
CA ASP A 239 -21.75 11.90 10.26
C ASP A 239 -22.13 10.41 10.13
N ASN A 240 -22.12 9.60 11.19
CA ASN A 240 -22.51 8.19 11.11
C ASN A 240 -23.14 7.67 12.41
N LYS A 241 -24.05 6.71 12.22
CA LYS A 241 -24.86 6.11 13.30
C LYS A 241 -24.04 5.35 14.36
N PHE A 242 -22.84 4.84 14.03
CA PHE A 242 -22.02 4.07 14.96
C PHE A 242 -21.21 4.93 15.93
N GLY A 243 -21.23 6.26 15.77
CA GLY A 243 -20.49 7.17 16.63
C GLY A 243 -18.98 7.20 16.39
N PHE A 244 -18.50 6.78 15.22
CA PHE A 244 -17.11 7.00 14.81
C PHE A 244 -16.88 8.46 14.40
N ASP A 245 -15.73 9.03 14.72
CA ASP A 245 -15.39 10.38 14.26
C ASP A 245 -14.90 10.36 12.81
N LYS A 246 -14.28 9.25 12.39
CA LYS A 246 -13.72 9.06 11.05
C LYS A 246 -13.98 7.66 10.50
N ILE A 247 -14.29 7.57 9.21
CA ILE A 247 -14.45 6.31 8.46
C ILE A 247 -13.49 6.33 7.27
N ILE A 248 -12.67 5.28 7.17
CA ILE A 248 -11.64 5.10 6.14
C ILE A 248 -11.98 3.87 5.31
N PHE A 249 -12.35 4.08 4.05
CA PHE A 249 -12.48 3.03 3.04
C PHE A 249 -11.12 2.82 2.37
N VAL A 250 -10.56 1.61 2.47
CA VAL A 250 -9.25 1.28 1.88
C VAL A 250 -9.47 0.41 0.65
N CYS A 251 -9.05 0.91 -0.51
CA CYS A 251 -9.27 0.23 -1.79
C CYS A 251 -8.24 0.68 -2.85
N ASP A 252 -8.34 0.13 -4.05
CA ASP A 252 -7.81 0.76 -5.27
C ASP A 252 -8.98 1.45 -5.99
N ILE A 253 -9.02 2.78 -5.96
CA ILE A 253 -10.14 3.54 -6.52
C ILE A 253 -10.31 3.33 -8.02
N GLU A 254 -9.23 3.09 -8.76
CA GLU A 254 -9.31 2.87 -10.20
C GLU A 254 -9.86 1.47 -10.49
N ASN A 255 -9.61 0.48 -9.63
CA ASN A 255 -10.29 -0.81 -9.71
C ASN A 255 -11.77 -0.68 -9.36
N ILE A 256 -12.12 0.07 -8.31
CA ILE A 256 -13.54 0.34 -7.99
C ILE A 256 -14.25 1.03 -9.17
N ARG A 257 -13.61 2.01 -9.82
CA ARG A 257 -14.13 2.68 -11.02
C ARG A 257 -14.38 1.69 -12.16
N LYS A 258 -13.43 0.79 -12.45
CA LYS A 258 -13.58 -0.24 -13.48
C LYS A 258 -14.73 -1.21 -13.16
N ILE A 259 -14.82 -1.65 -11.90
CA ILE A 259 -15.90 -2.53 -11.43
C ILE A 259 -17.25 -1.82 -11.54
N PHE A 260 -17.31 -0.53 -11.20
CA PHE A 260 -18.51 0.30 -11.33
C PHE A 260 -18.96 0.40 -12.78
N ALA A 261 -18.04 0.74 -13.69
CA ALA A 261 -18.32 0.84 -15.12
C ALA A 261 -18.79 -0.50 -15.71
N HIS A 262 -18.20 -1.62 -15.26
CA HIS A 262 -18.65 -2.95 -15.66
C HIS A 262 -20.07 -3.27 -15.16
N LYS A 263 -20.41 -2.86 -13.93
CA LYS A 263 -21.69 -3.17 -13.30
C LYS A 263 -22.84 -2.27 -13.78
N TYR A 264 -22.58 -0.97 -13.90
CA TYR A 264 -23.61 0.05 -14.15
C TYR A 264 -23.53 0.64 -15.57
N GLY A 265 -22.44 0.41 -16.29
CA GLY A 265 -22.18 0.97 -17.63
C GLY A 265 -21.09 2.06 -17.60
N SER A 266 -20.33 2.20 -18.70
CA SER A 266 -19.23 3.17 -18.82
C SER A 266 -19.68 4.63 -18.78
N GLU A 267 -20.91 4.90 -19.19
CA GLU A 267 -21.48 6.25 -19.27
C GLU A 267 -22.08 6.74 -17.95
N VAL A 268 -22.10 5.91 -16.90
CA VAL A 268 -22.63 6.30 -15.60
C VAL A 268 -21.60 7.11 -14.84
N ASP A 269 -22.04 8.22 -14.23
CA ASP A 269 -21.17 9.12 -13.47
C ASP A 269 -20.65 8.48 -12.17
N PHE A 270 -19.45 7.90 -12.25
CA PHE A 270 -18.73 7.40 -11.08
C PHE A 270 -18.35 8.50 -10.10
N SER A 271 -18.06 9.72 -10.59
CA SER A 271 -17.57 10.81 -9.73
C SER A 271 -18.69 11.26 -8.79
N GLY A 272 -19.88 11.53 -9.32
CA GLY A 272 -21.05 11.85 -8.49
C GLY A 272 -21.43 10.74 -7.50
N TYR A 273 -21.20 9.46 -7.84
CA TYR A 273 -21.41 8.35 -6.90
C TYR A 273 -20.38 8.38 -5.76
N ILE A 274 -19.09 8.49 -6.10
CA ILE A 274 -18.00 8.29 -5.14
C ILE A 274 -17.78 9.49 -4.21
N ASP A 275 -18.19 10.69 -4.61
CA ASP A 275 -18.10 11.94 -3.83
C ASP A 275 -18.81 11.87 -2.48
N LYS A 276 -19.76 10.94 -2.30
CA LYS A 276 -20.43 10.69 -1.01
C LYS A 276 -19.54 10.05 0.04
N PHE A 277 -18.42 9.45 -0.36
CA PHE A 277 -17.59 8.59 0.50
C PHE A 277 -16.27 9.22 0.92
N TYR A 278 -16.03 10.48 0.57
CA TYR A 278 -14.93 11.27 1.11
C TYR A 278 -15.38 12.71 1.44
N SER A 279 -14.73 13.38 2.39
CA SER A 279 -15.10 14.74 2.83
C SER A 279 -14.25 15.85 2.21
N THR A 280 -13.01 15.54 1.86
CA THR A 280 -12.06 16.52 1.32
C THR A 280 -11.59 16.09 -0.07
N THR A 281 -10.70 15.12 -0.13
CA THR A 281 -10.21 14.49 -1.36
C THR A 281 -9.92 13.01 -1.09
N ILE A 282 -9.64 12.25 -2.15
CA ILE A 282 -9.16 10.88 -2.03
C ILE A 282 -7.68 10.91 -1.68
N TYR A 283 -7.30 10.29 -0.56
CA TYR A 283 -5.89 10.14 -0.21
C TYR A 283 -5.25 9.06 -1.10
N ARG A 284 -4.40 9.48 -2.04
CA ARG A 284 -3.65 8.57 -2.91
C ARG A 284 -2.35 8.16 -2.22
N PHE A 285 -2.34 6.92 -1.73
CA PHE A 285 -1.17 6.34 -1.10
C PHE A 285 -0.04 6.14 -2.10
N LEU A 286 1.17 6.59 -1.74
CA LEU A 286 2.32 6.65 -2.64
C LEU A 286 2.02 7.44 -3.93
N HIS A 287 1.45 8.64 -3.79
CA HIS A 287 1.29 9.57 -4.92
C HIS A 287 2.65 10.15 -5.38
N ASN A 288 2.68 10.79 -6.55
CA ASN A 288 3.93 11.24 -7.18
C ASN A 288 4.73 12.22 -6.30
N ASP A 289 4.08 13.11 -5.55
CA ASP A 289 4.79 14.06 -4.69
C ASP A 289 5.54 13.36 -3.55
N VAL A 290 5.02 12.22 -3.04
CA VAL A 290 5.77 11.36 -2.11
C VAL A 290 7.05 10.86 -2.75
N PHE A 291 7.04 10.51 -4.04
CA PHE A 291 8.27 10.12 -4.71
C PHE A 291 9.26 11.27 -4.75
N ASP A 292 8.85 12.42 -5.27
CA ASP A 292 9.76 13.54 -5.53
C ASP A 292 10.25 14.24 -4.25
N GLN A 293 9.44 14.30 -3.20
CA GLN A 293 9.76 14.99 -1.95
C GLN A 293 10.39 14.07 -0.89
N ILE A 294 10.13 12.76 -0.96
CA ILE A 294 10.51 11.82 0.09
C ILE A 294 11.43 10.73 -0.45
N VAL A 295 10.99 9.95 -1.44
CA VAL A 295 11.71 8.75 -1.89
C VAL A 295 12.98 9.11 -2.66
N LYS A 296 12.86 9.98 -3.67
CA LYS A 296 13.96 10.40 -4.53
C LYS A 296 15.10 11.05 -3.72
N PRO A 297 14.89 12.11 -2.91
CA PRO A 297 15.97 12.73 -2.17
C PRO A 297 16.64 11.77 -1.17
N HIS A 298 15.88 10.83 -0.60
CA HIS A 298 16.42 9.82 0.31
C HIS A 298 17.41 8.89 -0.39
N PHE A 299 17.05 8.35 -1.55
CA PHE A 299 17.90 7.42 -2.28
C PHE A 299 19.05 8.12 -3.03
N GLU A 300 18.88 9.38 -3.45
CA GLU A 300 19.98 10.20 -3.96
C GLU A 300 21.08 10.34 -2.91
N ASN A 301 20.73 10.84 -1.71
CA ASN A 301 21.68 11.01 -0.60
C ASN A 301 22.29 9.68 -0.13
N LYS A 302 21.50 8.60 -0.04
CA LYS A 302 22.00 7.30 0.40
C LYS A 302 23.05 6.75 -0.57
N LEU A 303 22.85 6.94 -1.88
CA LEU A 303 23.76 6.41 -2.89
C LEU A 303 25.03 7.25 -3.07
N GLU A 304 24.96 8.55 -2.74
CA GLU A 304 26.14 9.41 -2.59
C GLU A 304 27.07 9.01 -1.42
N LEU A 305 26.64 8.10 -0.52
CA LEU A 305 27.50 7.59 0.56
C LEU A 305 28.31 6.34 0.19
N TYR A 306 28.07 5.72 -0.97
CA TYR A 306 28.86 4.57 -1.46
C TYR A 306 30.10 4.99 -2.26
N HIS A 307 30.52 6.25 -2.16
CA HIS A 307 31.76 6.77 -2.69
C HIS A 307 32.98 6.19 -1.92
N ASP A 308 33.32 4.92 -2.15
CA ASP A 308 34.63 4.40 -1.72
C ASP A 308 35.70 4.75 -2.78
N PHE A 309 36.89 5.06 -2.27
CA PHE A 309 37.95 5.94 -2.78
C PHE A 309 38.59 5.60 -4.16
N ARG A 310 38.03 4.69 -4.96
CA ARG A 310 38.64 4.25 -6.24
C ARG A 310 37.70 4.20 -7.44
N SER A 311 36.38 4.29 -7.27
CA SER A 311 35.42 4.24 -8.39
C SER A 311 34.43 5.41 -8.33
N TYR A 312 34.62 6.38 -9.23
CA TYR A 312 33.81 7.61 -9.41
C TYR A 312 32.39 7.36 -9.95
N ILE A 313 31.73 6.26 -9.56
CA ILE A 313 30.47 5.85 -10.19
C ILE A 313 29.27 6.40 -9.43
N ARG A 314 28.78 7.56 -9.88
CA ARG A 314 27.47 8.08 -9.49
C ARG A 314 26.37 7.22 -10.11
N ILE A 315 25.87 6.22 -9.38
CA ILE A 315 24.71 5.39 -9.77
C ILE A 315 23.35 6.00 -9.37
N GLY A 316 23.36 7.04 -8.52
CA GLY A 316 22.17 7.61 -7.88
C GLY A 316 21.06 7.98 -8.86
N GLU A 317 21.40 8.74 -9.91
CA GLU A 317 20.43 9.24 -10.89
C GLU A 317 19.74 8.13 -11.68
N LEU A 318 20.51 7.16 -12.19
CA LEU A 318 19.98 6.02 -12.94
C LEU A 318 19.19 5.07 -12.02
N PHE A 319 19.63 4.90 -10.78
CA PHE A 319 18.90 4.12 -9.78
C PHE A 319 17.55 4.77 -9.47
N VAL A 320 17.53 6.08 -9.25
CA VAL A 320 16.31 6.86 -9.05
C VAL A 320 15.41 6.82 -10.27
N ALA A 321 15.96 6.80 -11.49
CA ALA A 321 15.17 6.63 -12.70
C ALA A 321 14.42 5.28 -12.71
N VAL A 322 15.12 4.18 -12.40
CA VAL A 322 14.50 2.85 -12.27
C VAL A 322 13.47 2.82 -11.12
N LEU A 323 13.78 3.46 -9.99
CA LEU A 323 12.81 3.60 -8.89
C LEU A 323 11.58 4.39 -9.30
N LYS A 324 11.73 5.51 -10.02
CA LYS A 324 10.62 6.35 -10.51
C LYS A 324 9.73 5.53 -11.43
N LEU A 325 10.32 4.77 -12.36
CA LEU A 325 9.59 3.86 -13.25
C LEU A 325 8.73 2.88 -12.45
N LEU A 326 9.35 2.16 -11.50
CA LEU A 326 8.65 1.18 -10.66
C LEU A 326 7.59 1.82 -9.76
N PHE A 327 7.86 2.99 -9.20
CA PHE A 327 6.94 3.72 -8.31
C PHE A 327 5.71 4.20 -9.07
N GLN A 328 5.91 4.95 -10.15
CA GLN A 328 4.82 5.49 -10.97
C GLN A 328 4.06 4.38 -11.71
N GLY A 329 4.74 3.29 -12.04
CA GLY A 329 4.12 2.09 -12.58
C GLY A 329 3.35 1.22 -11.57
N HIS A 330 3.30 1.61 -10.29
CA HIS A 330 2.69 0.89 -9.17
C HIS A 330 3.29 -0.51 -8.88
N GLU A 331 4.55 -0.72 -9.26
CA GLU A 331 5.29 -1.97 -9.07
C GLU A 331 6.31 -1.90 -7.93
N LEU A 332 6.29 -0.81 -7.14
CA LEU A 332 7.12 -0.60 -5.96
C LEU A 332 6.25 -0.48 -4.70
N SER A 333 6.35 -1.48 -3.81
CA SER A 333 5.65 -1.50 -2.51
C SER A 333 6.48 -0.87 -1.39
N VAL A 334 5.81 -0.46 -0.30
CA VAL A 334 6.50 0.02 0.91
C VAL A 334 7.47 -1.02 1.48
N ARG A 335 7.13 -2.30 1.40
CA ARG A 335 8.02 -3.39 1.85
C ARG A 335 9.32 -3.42 1.03
N GLU A 336 9.23 -3.23 -0.27
CA GLU A 336 10.40 -3.20 -1.16
C GLU A 336 11.23 -1.94 -0.93
N ILE A 337 10.59 -0.78 -0.69
CA ILE A 337 11.29 0.44 -0.26
C ILE A 337 12.06 0.21 1.05
N LYS A 338 11.44 -0.45 2.06
CA LYS A 338 12.15 -0.84 3.30
C LYS A 338 13.36 -1.74 3.01
N LYS A 339 13.20 -2.75 2.15
CA LYS A 339 14.29 -3.66 1.76
C LYS A 339 15.45 -2.90 1.11
N LEU A 340 15.16 -2.05 0.12
CA LEU A 340 16.17 -1.21 -0.55
C LEU A 340 16.86 -0.25 0.43
N ASN A 341 16.11 0.30 1.40
CA ASN A 341 16.70 1.14 2.44
C ASN A 341 17.63 0.35 3.38
N SER A 342 17.30 -0.90 3.71
CA SER A 342 18.17 -1.77 4.51
C SER A 342 19.33 -2.40 3.73
N TYR A 343 19.23 -2.40 2.39
CA TYR A 343 20.19 -3.07 1.54
C TYR A 343 21.58 -2.46 1.67
N LYS A 344 22.57 -3.33 1.94
CA LYS A 344 24.00 -3.02 1.96
C LYS A 344 24.65 -3.86 0.85
N PRO A 345 25.13 -3.23 -0.25
CA PRO A 345 25.76 -3.95 -1.36
C PRO A 345 27.09 -4.56 -0.89
N SER A 346 27.06 -5.82 -0.48
CA SER A 346 28.24 -6.58 -0.07
C SER A 346 29.26 -6.71 -1.21
N PHE A 347 28.80 -6.72 -2.45
CA PHE A 347 29.62 -6.76 -3.67
C PHE A 347 30.34 -5.43 -3.99
N ILE A 348 29.96 -4.33 -3.32
CA ILE A 348 30.67 -3.04 -3.44
C ILE A 348 31.76 -2.94 -2.36
N SER A 349 31.48 -3.40 -1.13
CA SER A 349 32.42 -3.31 0.01
C SER A 349 33.49 -4.40 0.01
N GLU A 350 33.17 -5.58 -0.51
CA GLU A 350 34.14 -6.65 -0.66
C GLU A 350 34.49 -6.69 -2.16
N ASN A 351 35.77 -6.71 -2.51
CA ASN A 351 36.24 -7.03 -3.87
C ASN A 351 35.87 -8.48 -4.29
N LYS A 352 34.72 -9.00 -3.85
CA LYS A 352 34.12 -10.24 -4.29
C LYS A 352 33.74 -10.07 -5.75
N ILE A 353 34.65 -10.57 -6.56
CA ILE A 353 34.44 -10.98 -7.94
C ILE A 353 33.09 -11.71 -8.01
N VAL A 354 32.08 -11.05 -8.57
CA VAL A 354 30.85 -11.74 -8.93
C VAL A 354 31.21 -12.63 -10.11
N ASN A 355 31.19 -13.94 -9.91
CA ASN A 355 31.54 -14.88 -10.96
C ASN A 355 30.46 -14.87 -12.03
N TYR A 356 30.73 -14.17 -13.13
CA TYR A 356 29.90 -14.22 -14.32
C TYR A 356 30.25 -15.45 -15.16
N SER A 357 29.28 -15.95 -15.92
CA SER A 357 29.57 -16.97 -16.91
C SER A 357 30.56 -16.44 -17.95
N PRO A 358 31.57 -17.21 -18.40
CA PRO A 358 32.48 -16.82 -19.49
C PRO A 358 31.76 -16.40 -20.80
N VAL A 359 30.54 -16.93 -21.02
CA VAL A 359 29.70 -16.56 -22.16
C VAL A 359 29.16 -15.12 -22.05
N MET A 360 29.06 -14.56 -20.83
CA MET A 360 28.60 -13.19 -20.59
C MET A 360 29.71 -12.18 -20.78
N LEU A 361 30.91 -12.45 -20.24
CA LEU A 361 32.06 -11.57 -20.35
C LEU A 361 32.43 -11.30 -21.81
N THR A 362 32.41 -12.35 -22.64
CA THR A 362 32.70 -12.25 -24.08
C THR A 362 31.67 -11.39 -24.85
N LYS A 363 30.42 -11.30 -24.39
CA LYS A 363 29.37 -10.49 -25.04
C LYS A 363 29.46 -9.00 -24.74
N VAL A 364 30.05 -8.61 -23.61
CA VAL A 364 30.31 -7.22 -23.25
C VAL A 364 31.77 -6.81 -23.51
N GLY A 365 32.50 -7.68 -24.22
CA GLY A 365 33.89 -7.46 -24.60
C GLY A 365 34.86 -7.43 -23.42
N SER A 366 34.54 -8.07 -22.28
CA SER A 366 35.44 -8.20 -21.13
C SER A 366 36.04 -9.59 -21.03
N LYS A 367 37.22 -9.70 -20.41
CA LYS A 367 37.89 -10.97 -20.09
C LYS A 367 37.87 -11.28 -18.59
N GLU A 368 37.46 -10.33 -17.75
CA GLU A 368 37.53 -10.42 -16.30
C GLU A 368 36.16 -10.18 -15.66
N ASN A 369 35.92 -10.82 -14.52
CA ASN A 369 34.67 -10.72 -13.74
C ASN A 369 34.44 -9.33 -13.08
N SER A 370 35.32 -8.35 -13.32
CA SER A 370 35.26 -6.96 -12.85
C SER A 370 34.17 -6.10 -13.54
N VAL A 371 33.52 -6.62 -14.59
CA VAL A 371 32.52 -5.94 -15.44
C VAL A 371 31.44 -5.18 -14.68
N LEU A 372 30.96 -5.74 -13.55
CA LEU A 372 29.94 -5.06 -12.73
C LEU A 372 30.33 -3.65 -12.36
N LYS A 373 31.61 -3.45 -12.00
CA LYS A 373 32.10 -2.17 -11.52
C LYS A 373 32.27 -1.15 -12.65
N GLN A 374 32.08 -1.53 -13.90
CA GLN A 374 32.26 -0.62 -15.03
C GLN A 374 30.94 0.02 -15.49
N TYR A 375 29.82 -0.70 -15.34
CA TYR A 375 28.53 -0.29 -15.89
C TYR A 375 27.50 -0.05 -14.79
N LYS A 376 26.98 1.18 -14.71
CA LYS A 376 26.01 1.61 -13.69
C LYS A 376 24.76 0.72 -13.72
N LEU A 377 24.30 0.38 -14.92
CA LEU A 377 23.07 -0.39 -15.12
C LEU A 377 23.16 -1.82 -14.58
N LEU A 378 24.33 -2.46 -14.66
CA LEU A 378 24.51 -3.82 -14.13
C LEU A 378 24.51 -3.85 -12.60
N ILE A 379 25.13 -2.85 -11.96
CA ILE A 379 25.06 -2.65 -10.51
C ILE A 379 23.60 -2.51 -10.07
N ILE A 380 22.84 -1.67 -10.77
CA ILE A 380 21.42 -1.42 -10.48
C ILE A 380 20.60 -2.71 -10.65
N CYS A 381 20.80 -3.44 -11.76
CA CYS A 381 20.17 -4.74 -11.96
C CYS A 381 20.43 -5.69 -10.79
N LYS A 382 21.67 -5.74 -10.29
CA LYS A 382 22.05 -6.62 -9.19
C LYS A 382 21.36 -6.24 -7.87
N ILE A 383 21.30 -4.95 -7.55
CA ILE A 383 20.59 -4.44 -6.37
C ILE A 383 19.11 -4.83 -6.40
N PHE A 384 18.44 -4.62 -7.54
CA PHE A 384 17.02 -4.94 -7.68
C PHE A 384 16.74 -6.43 -7.78
N GLU A 385 17.62 -7.22 -8.41
CA GLU A 385 17.56 -8.69 -8.43
C GLU A 385 17.54 -9.25 -7.00
N GLU A 386 18.44 -8.78 -6.14
CA GLU A 386 18.53 -9.25 -4.76
C GLU A 386 17.35 -8.75 -3.91
N THR A 387 16.82 -7.57 -4.22
CA THR A 387 15.65 -7.00 -3.53
C THR A 387 14.36 -7.77 -3.86
N PHE A 388 14.16 -8.08 -5.15
CA PHE A 388 12.96 -8.75 -5.66
C PHE A 388 13.09 -10.28 -5.69
N GLY A 389 14.27 -10.81 -5.37
CA GLY A 389 14.58 -12.24 -5.23
C GLY A 389 15.14 -12.88 -6.49
N THR A 390 14.66 -12.52 -7.68
CA THR A 390 15.24 -13.00 -8.95
C THR A 390 15.20 -11.94 -10.04
N ARG A 391 16.09 -12.08 -11.03
CA ARG A 391 16.18 -11.20 -12.19
C ARG A 391 14.94 -11.26 -13.07
N ASN A 392 14.32 -12.44 -13.21
CA ASN A 392 13.08 -12.61 -13.97
C ASN A 392 11.89 -11.89 -13.31
N ILE A 393 11.83 -11.88 -11.97
CA ILE A 393 10.80 -11.13 -11.25
C ILE A 393 11.01 -9.63 -11.43
N PHE A 394 12.25 -9.16 -11.32
CA PHE A 394 12.60 -7.77 -11.57
C PHE A 394 12.17 -7.33 -12.98
N LEU A 395 12.48 -8.11 -14.01
CA LEU A 395 12.11 -7.78 -15.38
C LEU A 395 10.59 -7.71 -15.59
N LYS A 396 9.84 -8.67 -15.03
CA LYS A 396 8.37 -8.66 -15.11
C LYS A 396 7.78 -7.39 -14.49
N LYS A 397 8.31 -6.95 -13.35
CA LYS A 397 7.90 -5.69 -12.71
C LYS A 397 8.24 -4.48 -13.58
N ILE A 398 9.44 -4.41 -14.14
CA ILE A 398 9.85 -3.31 -15.03
C ILE A 398 8.92 -3.19 -16.24
N ASN A 399 8.57 -4.30 -16.87
CA ASN A 399 7.71 -4.27 -18.06
C ASN A 399 6.28 -3.81 -17.72
N ARG A 400 5.69 -4.31 -16.64
CA ARG A 400 4.38 -3.84 -16.15
C ARG A 400 4.42 -2.37 -15.75
N ALA A 401 5.48 -1.96 -15.06
CA ALA A 401 5.67 -0.59 -14.64
C ALA A 401 5.72 0.35 -15.85
N PHE A 402 6.43 -0.04 -16.92
CA PHE A 402 6.54 0.73 -18.15
C PHE A 402 5.20 0.86 -18.90
N GLU A 403 4.39 -0.20 -18.95
CA GLU A 403 3.05 -0.15 -19.53
C GLU A 403 2.17 0.90 -18.84
N ASN A 404 2.26 0.98 -17.50
CA ASN A 404 1.52 1.96 -16.70
C ASN A 404 2.12 3.37 -16.77
N PHE A 405 3.46 3.49 -16.81
CA PHE A 405 4.21 4.75 -16.87
C PHE A 405 3.94 5.55 -18.15
N SER A 406 3.79 4.86 -19.29
CA SER A 406 3.67 5.49 -20.61
C SER A 406 2.43 6.39 -20.80
N LYS A 407 1.53 6.46 -19.82
CA LYS A 407 0.30 7.26 -19.86
C LYS A 407 0.44 8.66 -19.24
N SER A 408 1.58 9.00 -18.60
CA SER A 408 1.64 10.16 -17.68
C SER A 408 2.73 11.21 -17.88
N ASP A 409 3.70 11.07 -18.80
CA ASP A 409 4.85 11.99 -18.84
C ASP A 409 5.44 12.16 -20.25
N ASP A 410 5.24 13.33 -20.88
CA ASP A 410 5.72 13.68 -22.23
C ASP A 410 6.70 14.90 -22.20
N SER A 411 7.29 15.19 -21.04
CA SER A 411 8.25 16.29 -20.91
C SER A 411 9.65 15.94 -21.45
N ASP A 412 10.42 16.99 -21.78
CA ASP A 412 11.82 16.87 -22.21
C ASP A 412 12.73 16.24 -21.14
N LEU A 413 13.81 15.58 -21.59
CA LEU A 413 14.79 14.96 -20.70
C LEU A 413 15.46 16.00 -19.80
N ASN A 414 15.55 15.71 -18.50
CA ASN A 414 16.51 16.41 -17.65
C ASN A 414 17.94 16.06 -18.09
N TYR A 415 18.80 17.10 -18.24
CA TYR A 415 20.22 17.01 -18.63
C TYR A 415 21.00 16.01 -17.77
N THR A 416 20.54 15.79 -16.54
CA THR A 416 21.01 14.82 -15.55
C THR A 416 21.09 13.38 -16.10
N TYR A 417 20.14 12.93 -16.92
CA TYR A 417 20.15 11.54 -17.43
C TYR A 417 21.13 11.32 -18.60
N ALA A 418 21.68 12.40 -19.18
CA ALA A 418 22.52 12.32 -20.37
C ALA A 418 23.83 11.56 -20.14
N GLU A 419 24.39 11.61 -18.91
CA GLU A 419 25.61 10.87 -18.58
C GLU A 419 25.40 9.35 -18.53
N SER A 420 24.18 8.91 -18.24
CA SER A 420 23.79 7.49 -18.16
C SER A 420 23.27 6.92 -19.48
N LEU A 421 23.00 7.76 -20.49
CA LEU A 421 22.56 7.32 -21.81
C LEU A 421 23.57 6.39 -22.48
N GLY A 422 24.87 6.59 -22.25
CA GLY A 422 25.93 5.74 -22.82
C GLY A 422 25.75 4.27 -22.43
N ASP A 423 25.61 3.98 -21.13
CA ASP A 423 25.38 2.63 -20.61
C ASP A 423 24.06 2.06 -21.15
N ILE A 424 23.00 2.88 -21.15
CA ILE A 424 21.68 2.44 -21.61
C ILE A 424 21.74 2.04 -23.09
N ILE A 425 22.25 2.90 -23.96
CA ILE A 425 22.35 2.63 -25.40
C ILE A 425 23.22 1.39 -25.65
N LEU A 426 24.32 1.27 -24.91
CA LEU A 426 25.23 0.13 -24.99
C LEU A 426 24.49 -1.21 -24.77
N PHE A 427 23.60 -1.29 -23.79
CA PHE A 427 22.83 -2.52 -23.53
C PHE A 427 21.54 -2.61 -24.36
N SER A 428 20.92 -1.49 -24.74
CA SER A 428 19.73 -1.48 -25.62
C SER A 428 20.04 -2.06 -26.99
N ASP A 429 21.25 -1.84 -27.51
CA ASP A 429 21.63 -2.19 -28.88
C ASP A 429 22.76 -3.25 -28.96
N ILE A 430 22.90 -4.05 -27.90
CA ILE A 430 23.96 -5.05 -27.70
C ILE A 430 24.13 -6.03 -28.87
N ASP A 431 23.04 -6.34 -29.59
CA ASP A 431 23.03 -7.25 -30.73
C ASP A 431 23.80 -6.69 -31.94
N HIS A 432 23.81 -5.37 -32.11
CA HIS A 432 24.48 -4.70 -33.23
C HIS A 432 25.95 -4.37 -32.94
N HIS A 433 26.33 -4.21 -31.66
CA HIS A 433 27.70 -3.82 -31.26
C HIS A 433 28.74 -4.90 -31.50
N LYS A 434 28.34 -6.19 -31.44
CA LYS A 434 29.22 -7.36 -31.67
C LYS A 434 30.59 -7.23 -30.97
N PHE A 435 30.62 -6.74 -29.72
CA PHE A 435 31.80 -6.44 -28.87
C PHE A 435 33.06 -7.30 -29.14
N ASN A 436 33.83 -6.98 -30.19
CA ASN A 436 34.93 -7.84 -30.66
C ASN A 436 36.29 -7.22 -30.33
N TYR A 437 36.99 -7.89 -29.39
CA TYR A 437 38.36 -7.61 -28.92
C TYR A 437 39.37 -7.28 -30.02
N SER A 438 39.27 -7.93 -31.18
CA SER A 438 40.27 -7.83 -32.25
C SER A 438 40.19 -6.55 -33.08
N LYS A 439 39.09 -5.80 -33.01
CA LYS A 439 38.85 -4.62 -33.87
C LYS A 439 39.11 -3.26 -33.20
N ILE A 440 39.36 -3.23 -31.90
CA ILE A 440 39.40 -1.97 -31.12
C ILE A 440 40.82 -1.40 -31.00
N ASN A 441 41.85 -2.23 -31.25
CA ASN A 441 43.24 -1.78 -31.24
C ASN A 441 43.60 -0.84 -32.41
N ASP A 442 42.75 -0.77 -33.45
CA ASP A 442 42.93 0.12 -34.60
C ASP A 442 41.90 1.26 -34.55
N ALA A 443 42.28 2.30 -33.80
CA ALA A 443 41.60 3.57 -33.52
C ALA A 443 40.70 4.16 -34.63
N SER A 444 39.45 3.72 -34.70
CA SER A 444 38.35 4.50 -35.29
C SER A 444 37.03 4.19 -34.58
N PRO A 445 36.30 5.19 -34.07
CA PRO A 445 35.00 4.96 -33.44
C PRO A 445 34.04 4.31 -34.44
N LEU A 446 33.43 3.19 -34.05
CA LEU A 446 32.40 2.55 -34.86
C LEU A 446 31.09 3.35 -34.71
N GLU A 447 30.57 3.86 -35.81
CA GLU A 447 29.29 4.58 -35.88
C GLU A 447 28.13 3.59 -36.03
N PHE A 448 27.08 3.81 -35.24
CA PHE A 448 25.87 2.99 -35.21
C PHE A 448 24.63 3.86 -35.25
N GLU A 449 23.54 3.28 -35.75
CA GLU A 449 22.21 3.90 -35.75
C GLU A 449 21.23 2.97 -35.01
N LEU A 450 20.84 3.35 -33.79
CA LEU A 450 19.85 2.60 -33.02
C LEU A 450 18.45 2.99 -33.50
N LYS A 451 17.75 2.04 -34.12
CA LYS A 451 16.31 2.11 -34.40
C LYS A 451 15.58 1.21 -33.42
N THR A 452 14.98 1.78 -32.38
CA THR A 452 14.18 0.97 -31.45
C THR A 452 12.84 0.58 -32.09
N ASN A 453 12.31 -0.59 -31.71
CA ASN A 453 10.95 -1.05 -32.10
C ASN A 453 9.82 -0.07 -31.72
N LYS A 454 10.15 1.01 -31.00
CA LYS A 454 9.23 2.04 -30.50
C LYS A 454 9.55 3.45 -31.07
N GLY A 455 10.26 3.52 -32.21
CA GLY A 455 10.38 4.73 -33.05
C GLY A 455 11.51 5.70 -32.71
N VAL A 456 12.45 5.33 -31.83
CA VAL A 456 13.64 6.17 -31.52
C VAL A 456 14.74 5.89 -32.55
N VAL A 457 15.31 6.94 -33.14
CA VAL A 457 16.47 6.87 -34.05
C VAL A 457 17.62 7.68 -33.45
N LEU A 458 18.72 7.02 -33.07
CA LEU A 458 19.90 7.67 -32.48
C LEU A 458 21.17 7.27 -33.21
N LYS A 459 22.03 8.24 -33.54
CA LYS A 459 23.39 8.00 -34.04
C LYS A 459 24.39 8.11 -32.90
N TYR A 460 25.23 7.10 -32.74
CA TYR A 460 26.21 7.06 -31.66
C TYR A 460 27.47 6.31 -32.09
N LYS A 461 28.56 6.58 -31.38
CA LYS A 461 29.86 5.94 -31.53
C LYS A 461 30.12 5.04 -30.35
N ILE A 462 30.77 3.90 -30.57
CA ILE A 462 31.33 3.12 -29.46
C ILE A 462 32.81 3.41 -29.34
N LEU A 463 33.21 3.86 -28.16
CA LEU A 463 34.59 3.98 -27.73
C LEU A 463 34.95 2.78 -26.86
N GLY A 464 36.12 2.20 -27.09
CA GLY A 464 36.68 1.15 -26.25
C GLY A 464 38.07 1.55 -25.77
N GLY A 465 38.42 1.18 -24.54
CA GLY A 465 39.74 1.45 -23.97
C GLY A 465 40.23 0.31 -23.08
N TYR A 466 41.53 0.30 -22.80
CA TYR A 466 42.18 -0.69 -21.93
C TYR A 466 42.84 0.02 -20.75
N TYR A 467 42.46 -0.35 -19.53
CA TYR A 467 43.06 0.13 -18.30
C TYR A 467 43.90 -0.98 -17.67
N SER A 468 45.23 -0.88 -17.68
CA SER A 468 46.10 -1.83 -16.99
C SER A 468 46.48 -1.31 -15.61
N ASN A 469 46.09 -2.04 -14.57
CA ASN A 469 46.60 -1.81 -13.22
C ASN A 469 47.63 -2.89 -12.88
N ARG A 470 48.77 -2.53 -12.28
CA ARG A 470 49.90 -3.46 -12.03
C ARG A 470 49.57 -4.66 -11.13
N TYR A 471 48.40 -4.65 -10.48
CA TYR A 471 47.99 -5.64 -9.48
C TYR A 471 46.74 -6.45 -9.84
N GLU A 472 45.93 -6.03 -10.82
CA GLU A 472 44.59 -6.62 -11.05
C GLU A 472 44.39 -7.19 -12.45
N GLY A 473 45.40 -7.19 -13.33
CA GLY A 473 45.16 -7.45 -14.74
C GLY A 473 44.68 -6.17 -15.44
N GLY A 474 44.30 -6.26 -16.70
CA GLY A 474 43.88 -5.08 -17.46
C GLY A 474 42.44 -5.18 -17.88
N ASP A 475 41.67 -4.18 -17.48
CA ASP A 475 40.23 -4.07 -17.68
C ASP A 475 39.94 -3.32 -18.98
N MET A 476 39.18 -3.93 -19.89
CA MET A 476 38.59 -3.20 -21.01
C MET A 476 37.27 -2.58 -20.59
N TRP A 477 36.99 -1.39 -21.12
CA TRP A 477 35.72 -0.69 -20.96
C TRP A 477 35.18 -0.26 -22.32
N PHE A 478 33.85 -0.20 -22.44
CA PHE A 478 33.15 0.34 -23.60
C PHE A 478 32.25 1.49 -23.19
N ARG A 479 32.14 2.52 -24.02
CA ARG A 479 31.22 3.63 -23.82
C ARG A 479 30.56 4.02 -25.13
N ALA A 480 29.24 4.10 -25.14
CA ALA A 480 28.54 4.75 -26.24
C ALA A 480 28.60 6.28 -26.05
N GLU A 481 29.08 7.00 -27.06
CA GLU A 481 29.09 8.45 -27.15
C GLU A 481 28.15 8.90 -28.27
N ILE A 482 27.17 9.74 -27.94
CA ILE A 482 26.18 10.21 -28.91
C ILE A 482 26.77 11.40 -29.70
N GLU A 483 26.63 11.40 -31.03
CA GLU A 483 27.16 12.48 -31.88
C GLU A 483 26.39 13.80 -31.66
N LYS A 484 27.11 14.88 -31.30
CA LYS A 484 26.55 16.25 -31.30
C LYS A 484 26.49 16.78 -32.75
N PRO A 485 25.44 17.53 -33.17
CA PRO A 485 24.48 18.28 -32.33
C PRO A 485 23.16 17.55 -32.05
N PHE A 486 23.02 16.26 -32.36
CA PHE A 486 21.75 15.53 -32.35
C PHE A 486 21.16 15.24 -30.95
N ASN A 487 21.63 15.94 -29.91
CA ASN A 487 21.52 15.48 -28.53
C ASN A 487 20.94 16.53 -27.57
N THR A 488 19.70 16.98 -27.84
CA THR A 488 18.86 17.63 -26.81
C THR A 488 17.42 17.12 -26.73
N ASN A 489 16.89 16.34 -27.69
CA ASN A 489 15.45 16.07 -27.77
C ASN A 489 15.11 14.57 -27.66
N ILE A 490 15.72 13.83 -26.73
CA ILE A 490 15.15 12.54 -26.30
C ILE A 490 14.05 12.87 -25.29
N SER A 491 12.79 12.51 -25.52
CA SER A 491 11.76 12.75 -24.50
C SER A 491 11.95 11.80 -23.31
N ASN A 492 11.40 12.15 -22.13
CA ASN A 492 11.39 11.24 -20.98
C ASN A 492 10.83 9.86 -21.36
N GLY A 493 9.74 9.83 -22.13
CA GLY A 493 9.18 8.58 -22.65
C GLY A 493 10.17 7.77 -23.51
N GLN A 494 10.97 8.43 -24.35
CA GLN A 494 11.99 7.75 -25.17
C GLN A 494 13.14 7.21 -24.32
N PHE A 495 13.58 7.94 -23.29
CA PHE A 495 14.59 7.47 -22.36
C PHE A 495 14.13 6.21 -21.61
N TYR A 496 12.91 6.20 -21.07
CA TYR A 496 12.38 5.02 -20.38
C TYR A 496 12.21 3.82 -21.32
N LYS A 497 11.87 4.04 -22.59
CA LYS A 497 11.87 2.97 -23.61
C LYS A 497 13.25 2.34 -23.78
N LEU A 498 14.30 3.18 -23.89
CA LEU A 498 15.68 2.71 -24.01
C LEU A 498 16.13 1.98 -22.74
N LEU A 499 15.85 2.55 -21.56
CA LEU A 499 16.16 1.95 -20.26
C LEU A 499 15.55 0.54 -20.12
N VAL A 500 14.26 0.39 -20.43
CA VAL A 500 13.58 -0.91 -20.37
C VAL A 500 14.20 -1.90 -21.36
N SER A 501 14.47 -1.46 -22.60
CA SER A 501 15.12 -2.32 -23.61
C SER A 501 16.52 -2.77 -23.17
N ALA A 502 17.29 -1.89 -22.54
CA ALA A 502 18.59 -2.22 -21.97
C ALA A 502 18.48 -3.27 -20.86
N LEU A 503 17.54 -3.09 -19.93
CA LEU A 503 17.26 -4.04 -18.86
C LEU A 503 16.81 -5.40 -19.41
N GLU A 504 15.91 -5.42 -20.39
CA GLU A 504 15.47 -6.64 -21.09
C GLU A 504 16.65 -7.41 -21.68
N ASN A 505 17.55 -6.71 -22.37
CA ASN A 505 18.72 -7.34 -22.98
C ASN A 505 19.70 -7.87 -21.94
N ILE A 506 19.94 -7.15 -20.83
CA ILE A 506 20.76 -7.63 -19.71
C ILE A 506 20.20 -8.95 -19.18
N VAL A 507 18.89 -9.04 -18.97
CA VAL A 507 18.26 -10.28 -18.50
C VAL A 507 18.30 -11.38 -19.56
N LYS A 508 17.91 -11.08 -20.81
CA LYS A 508 17.90 -12.01 -21.96
C LYS A 508 19.26 -12.67 -22.18
N TYR A 509 20.33 -11.89 -22.05
CA TYR A 509 21.69 -12.37 -22.25
C TYR A 509 22.37 -12.84 -20.97
N GLY A 510 21.67 -12.76 -19.83
CA GLY A 510 22.14 -13.16 -18.52
C GLY A 510 23.26 -12.29 -17.95
N ILE A 511 23.55 -11.13 -18.55
CA ILE A 511 24.70 -10.25 -18.22
C ILE A 511 24.75 -9.80 -16.77
#